data_AF-X0TCP0-F1
#
_entry.id   AF-X0TCP0-F1
#
_cell.length_a   1.000
_cell.length_b   1.000
_cell.length_c   1.000
_cell.angle_alpha   90.00
_cell.angle_beta   90.00
_cell.angle_gamma   90.00
#
_symmetry.space_group_name_H-M   'P 1'
#
loop_
_entity.id
_entity.type
_entity.pdbx_description
1 polymer ?
#
loop_
_entity_poly.entity_id
_entity_poly.type
_entity_poly.pdbx_seq_one_letter_code
_entity_poly.pdbx_strand_id
1 'polypeptide(L)'
;MNEYKTTVISCSQCGQKNRLKERVSKGIYKCGKCGSLIKNPFLKGEDTDYPYKEIKLEQGTSEWKQWRLGGFGASDIPALMGENPWKSIQALLNEKDGY
;
A
#
# COMPACT_ATOMS: atom_id res chain seq x y z
N MET A 1 -22.25 9.83 20.34
CA MET A 1 -20.90 10.04 20.90
C MET A 1 -19.93 9.23 20.06
N ASN A 2 -18.98 9.85 19.38
CA ASN A 2 -17.96 9.08 18.64
C ASN A 2 -16.92 8.54 19.64
N GLU A 3 -16.91 7.23 19.83
CA GLU A 3 -15.89 6.56 20.64
C GLU A 3 -14.60 6.44 19.84
N TYR A 4 -13.65 7.34 20.10
CA TYR A 4 -12.32 7.25 19.50
C TYR A 4 -11.48 6.22 20.25
N LYS A 5 -10.84 5.29 19.51
CA LYS A 5 -9.84 4.40 20.09
C LYS A 5 -8.74 5.24 20.73
N THR A 6 -8.38 4.89 21.96
CA THR A 6 -7.38 5.59 22.76
C THR A 6 -6.29 4.60 23.16
N THR A 7 -5.03 5.00 23.06
CA THR A 7 -3.88 4.20 23.52
C THR A 7 -2.87 5.07 24.26
N VAL A 8 -2.02 4.43 25.06
CA VAL A 8 -0.94 5.10 25.80
C VAL A 8 0.40 4.55 25.29
N ILE A 9 1.26 5.43 24.79
CA ILE A 9 2.58 5.09 24.27
C ILE A 9 3.67 5.93 24.95
N SER A 10 4.80 5.30 25.26
CA SER A 10 5.98 5.99 25.78
C SER A 10 6.79 6.60 24.64
N CYS A 11 7.16 7.87 24.78
CA CYS A 11 8.04 8.55 23.84
C CYS A 11 9.44 7.93 23.86
N SER A 12 9.97 7.57 22.70
CA SER A 12 11.30 6.96 22.55
C SER A 12 12.46 7.92 22.88
N GLN A 13 12.22 9.23 22.87
CA GLN A 13 13.25 10.25 23.11
C GLN A 13 13.33 10.69 24.58
N CYS A 14 12.18 10.92 25.23
CA CYS A 14 12.14 11.50 26.58
C CYS A 14 11.40 10.66 27.63
N GLY A 15 10.92 9.46 27.26
CA GLY A 15 10.22 8.54 28.15
C GLY A 15 8.81 8.97 28.57
N GLN A 16 8.33 10.15 28.16
CA GLN A 16 6.99 10.64 28.51
C GLN A 16 5.91 9.68 28.01
N LYS A 17 4.96 9.33 28.88
CA LYS A 17 3.74 8.60 28.49
C LYS A 17 2.74 9.57 27.83
N ASN A 18 2.40 9.31 26.56
CA ASN A 18 1.46 10.11 25.79
C ASN A 18 0.18 9.33 25.56
N ARG A 19 -0.96 9.88 25.96
CA ARG A 19 -2.29 9.33 25.65
C ARG A 19 -2.73 9.86 24.29
N LEU A 20 -2.77 9.00 23.28
CA LEU A 20 -3.12 9.33 21.91
C LEU A 20 -4.54 8.85 21.60
N LYS A 21 -5.27 9.62 20.80
CA LYS A 21 -6.59 9.26 20.26
C LYS A 21 -6.45 9.03 18.76
N GLU A 22 -7.11 8.03 18.22
CA GLU A 22 -7.10 7.71 16.78
C GLU A 22 -7.63 8.90 15.97
N ARG A 23 -6.76 9.50 15.14
CA ARG A 23 -7.11 10.56 14.20
C ARG A 23 -6.89 10.04 12.79
N VAL A 24 -7.99 9.68 12.13
CA VAL A 24 -8.03 9.03 10.80
C VAL A 24 -7.33 9.85 9.70
N SER A 25 -7.12 11.16 9.89
CA SER A 25 -6.60 12.08 8.87
C SER A 25 -5.17 12.61 9.06
N LYS A 26 -4.48 12.30 10.17
CA LYS A 26 -3.18 12.92 10.50
C LYS A 26 -2.23 11.87 11.08
N GLY A 27 -1.56 11.12 10.21
CA GLY A 27 -0.69 9.99 10.56
C GLY A 27 0.60 10.31 11.35
N ILE A 28 0.73 11.50 11.94
CA ILE A 28 1.92 11.92 12.69
C ILE A 28 1.49 12.52 14.04
N TYR A 29 1.90 11.89 15.14
CA TYR A 29 1.70 12.41 16.49
C TYR A 29 2.98 13.08 16.99
N LYS A 30 2.84 14.04 17.91
CA LYS A 30 3.97 14.69 18.58
C LYS A 30 3.94 14.39 20.08
N CYS A 31 5.10 14.21 20.67
CA CYS A 31 5.21 14.10 22.12
C CYS A 31 4.88 15.45 22.78
N GLY A 32 4.01 15.44 23.79
CA GLY A 32 3.64 16.66 24.53
C GLY A 32 4.77 17.27 25.37
N LYS A 33 5.87 16.53 25.61
CA LYS A 33 7.01 17.00 26.41
C LYS A 33 8.16 17.54 25.55
N CYS A 34 8.67 16.74 24.62
CA CYS A 34 9.86 17.09 23.82
C CYS A 34 9.54 17.43 22.36
N GLY A 35 8.27 17.33 21.93
CA GLY A 35 7.88 17.62 20.55
C GLY A 35 8.31 16.58 19.52
N SER A 36 9.04 15.52 19.91
CA SER A 36 9.49 14.47 18.99
C SER A 36 8.31 13.81 18.27
N LEU A 37 8.55 13.34 17.05
CA LEU A 37 7.54 12.60 16.29
C LEU A 37 7.31 11.22 16.94
N ILE A 38 6.05 10.81 17.03
CA ILE A 38 5.61 9.50 17.50
C ILE A 38 4.90 8.80 16.34
N LYS A 39 5.36 7.59 16.01
CA LYS A 39 4.71 6.72 15.01
C LYS A 39 3.26 6.52 15.39
N ASN A 40 2.36 6.56 14.41
CA ASN A 40 0.95 6.33 14.65
C ASN A 40 0.72 4.90 15.19
N PRO A 41 0.33 4.72 16.46
CA PRO A 41 0.13 3.40 17.04
C PRO A 41 -1.17 2.74 16.60
N PHE A 42 -2.01 3.46 15.86
CA PHE A 42 -3.26 2.96 15.29
C PHE A 42 -3.08 2.48 13.84
N LEU A 43 -1.93 2.77 13.21
CA LEU A 43 -1.55 2.08 11.97
C LEU A 43 -1.06 0.69 12.36
N LYS A 44 -1.90 -0.32 12.17
CA LYS A 44 -1.44 -1.70 12.15
C LYS A 44 -0.68 -1.91 10.84
N GLY A 45 0.63 -2.06 10.94
CA GLY A 45 1.47 -2.61 9.87
C GLY A 45 2.51 -3.46 10.57
N GLU A 46 2.18 -4.72 10.85
CA GLU A 46 2.64 -5.82 9.99
C GLU A 46 1.58 -6.61 9.20
N ASP A 47 0.30 -6.24 9.26
CA ASP A 47 -0.70 -6.76 8.32
C ASP A 47 -1.56 -5.59 7.87
N THR A 48 -1.23 -5.05 6.70
CA THR A 48 -2.06 -4.05 6.06
C THR A 48 -3.37 -4.70 5.64
N ASP A 49 -4.48 -4.37 6.30
CA ASP A 49 -5.85 -4.66 5.84
C ASP A 49 -6.20 -3.80 4.61
N TYR A 50 -5.30 -3.78 3.63
CA TYR A 50 -5.68 -3.39 2.30
C TYR A 50 -6.39 -4.59 1.67
N PRO A 51 -7.39 -4.40 0.80
CA PRO A 51 -8.05 -5.49 0.07
C PRO A 51 -7.11 -6.14 -0.98
N TYR A 52 -5.80 -5.94 -0.87
CA TYR A 52 -4.78 -6.49 -1.73
C TYR A 52 -3.63 -7.06 -0.90
N LYS A 53 -3.00 -8.11 -1.44
CA LYS A 53 -1.80 -8.73 -0.89
C LYS A 53 -0.61 -8.27 -1.72
N GLU A 54 0.42 -7.73 -1.07
CA GLU A 54 1.69 -7.45 -1.74
C GLU A 54 2.42 -8.76 -2.04
N ILE A 55 2.84 -8.94 -3.29
CA ILE A 55 3.62 -10.09 -3.72
C ILE A 55 4.98 -9.58 -4.17
N LYS A 56 6.04 -10.04 -3.49
CA LYS A 56 7.42 -9.65 -3.80
C LYS A 56 8.00 -10.62 -4.82
N LEU A 57 8.04 -10.20 -6.08
CA LEU A 57 8.67 -10.93 -7.19
C LEU A 57 9.75 -10.06 -7.82
N GLU A 58 10.83 -10.69 -8.28
CA GLU A 58 11.88 -9.99 -9.01
C GLU A 58 11.49 -9.82 -10.48
N GLN A 59 11.68 -8.62 -11.01
CA GLN A 59 11.29 -8.30 -12.38
C GLN A 59 12.10 -9.15 -13.37
N GLY A 60 11.40 -9.74 -14.35
CA GLY A 60 12.03 -10.50 -15.43
C GLY A 60 12.23 -11.98 -15.15
N THR A 61 12.04 -12.43 -13.91
CA THR A 61 12.07 -13.87 -13.59
C THR A 61 10.88 -14.62 -14.20
N SER A 62 10.97 -15.94 -14.28
CA SER A 62 9.90 -16.82 -14.77
C SER A 62 8.61 -16.65 -13.97
N GLU A 63 8.72 -16.55 -12.65
CA GLU A 63 7.60 -16.42 -11.71
C GLU A 63 6.88 -15.09 -11.92
N TRP A 64 7.64 -14.01 -12.12
CA TRP A 64 7.08 -12.70 -12.41
C TRP A 64 6.37 -12.64 -13.77
N LYS A 65 6.94 -13.28 -14.80
CA LYS A 65 6.30 -13.39 -16.12
C LYS A 65 4.98 -14.16 -16.03
N GLN A 66 4.98 -15.31 -15.36
CA GLN A 66 3.77 -16.11 -15.14
C GLN A 66 2.71 -15.35 -14.35
N TRP A 67 3.09 -14.69 -13.25
CA TRP A 67 2.17 -13.90 -12.45
C TRP A 67 1.51 -12.76 -13.26
N ARG A 68 2.29 -12.07 -14.10
CA ARG A 68 1.79 -10.98 -14.95
C ARG A 68 0.78 -11.44 -16.00
N LEU A 69 0.80 -12.70 -16.44
CA LEU A 69 -0.20 -13.21 -17.39
C LEU A 69 -1.61 -13.23 -16.78
N GLY A 70 -1.71 -13.40 -15.45
CA GLY A 70 -2.99 -13.46 -14.73
C GLY A 70 -3.71 -12.12 -14.56
N GLY A 71 -3.21 -11.01 -15.10
CA GLY A 71 -3.86 -9.71 -14.99
C GLY A 71 -3.28 -8.64 -15.92
N PHE A 72 -3.94 -7.48 -15.98
CA PHE A 72 -3.46 -6.34 -16.77
C PHE A 72 -2.54 -5.46 -15.95
N GLY A 73 -1.31 -5.27 -16.44
CA GLY A 73 -0.35 -4.34 -15.85
C GLY A 73 -0.53 -2.92 -16.39
N ALA A 74 0.14 -1.95 -15.78
CA ALA A 74 0.15 -0.57 -16.25
C ALA A 74 0.57 -0.43 -17.73
N SER A 75 1.47 -1.29 -18.21
CA SER A 75 1.91 -1.35 -19.60
C SER A 75 0.83 -1.79 -20.59
N ASP A 76 -0.19 -2.52 -20.12
CA ASP A 76 -1.24 -3.07 -20.96
C ASP A 76 -2.39 -2.07 -21.17
N ILE A 77 -2.55 -1.11 -20.24
CA ILE A 77 -3.67 -0.15 -20.24
C ILE A 77 -3.72 0.70 -21.51
N PRO A 78 -2.62 1.24 -22.06
CA PRO A 78 -2.69 2.00 -23.31
C PRO A 78 -3.19 1.15 -24.49
N ALA A 79 -2.84 -0.14 -24.52
CA ALA A 79 -3.34 -1.04 -25.56
C ALA A 79 -4.82 -1.31 -25.34
N LEU A 80 -5.25 -1.56 -24.10
CA LEU A 80 -6.67 -1.75 -23.73
C LEU A 80 -7.54 -0.52 -24.08
N MET A 81 -7.02 0.69 -23.91
CA MET A 81 -7.71 1.94 -24.27
C MET A 81 -7.65 2.26 -25.78
N GLY A 82 -6.91 1.48 -26.57
CA GLY A 82 -6.72 1.73 -28.00
C GLY A 82 -5.80 2.91 -28.34
N GLU A 83 -5.06 3.44 -27.36
CA GLU A 83 -4.15 4.57 -27.51
C GLU A 83 -2.72 4.14 -27.86
N ASN A 84 -2.42 2.84 -27.78
CA ASN A 84 -1.09 2.32 -28.02
C ASN A 84 -0.80 2.15 -29.53
N PRO A 85 0.18 2.86 -30.11
CA PRO A 85 0.52 2.75 -31.53
C PRO A 85 1.31 1.47 -31.86
N TRP A 86 1.84 0.76 -30.87
CA TRP A 86 2.69 -0.43 -31.06
C TRP A 86 1.96 -1.75 -30.77
N LYS A 87 0.85 -1.72 -30.04
CA LYS A 87 0.14 -2.93 -29.63
C LYS A 87 -1.37 -2.73 -29.66
N SER A 88 -2.06 -3.56 -30.45
CA SER A 88 -3.52 -3.58 -30.52
C SER A 88 -4.14 -4.32 -29.33
N ILE A 89 -5.43 -4.07 -29.09
CA ILE A 89 -6.23 -4.82 -28.10
C ILE A 89 -6.19 -6.32 -28.39
N GLN A 90 -6.30 -6.73 -29.65
CA GLN A 90 -6.28 -8.15 -30.01
C GLN A 90 -4.92 -8.81 -29.71
N ALA A 91 -3.81 -8.12 -29.99
CA ALA A 91 -2.48 -8.62 -29.65
C ALA A 91 -2.29 -8.73 -28.13
N LEU A 92 -2.88 -7.82 -27.35
CA LEU A 92 -2.90 -7.91 -25.89
C LEU A 92 -3.74 -9.11 -25.41
N LEU A 93 -4.91 -9.35 -26.00
CA LEU A 93 -5.78 -10.46 -25.63
C LEU A 93 -5.09 -11.82 -25.86
N ASN A 94 -4.48 -12.01 -27.03
CA ASN A 94 -3.74 -13.23 -27.35
C ASN A 94 -2.61 -13.50 -26.34
N GLU A 95 -1.86 -12.46 -25.94
CA GLU A 95 -0.82 -12.59 -24.92
C GLU A 95 -1.38 -13.07 -23.56
N LYS A 96 -2.56 -12.59 -23.17
CA LYS A 96 -3.16 -12.93 -21.86
C LYS A 96 -3.88 -14.27 -21.86
N ASP A 97 -4.54 -14.63 -22.95
CA ASP A 97 -5.26 -15.90 -23.08
C ASP A 97 -4.32 -17.09 -23.40
N GLY A 98 -3.04 -16.83 -23.67
CA GLY A 98 -2.02 -17.86 -23.89
C GLY A 98 -2.11 -18.54 -25.26
N TYR A 99 -2.70 -17.88 -26.26
CA TYR A 99 -2.85 -18.36 -27.64
C TYR A 99 -1.90 -17.66 -28.63
#